data_AF-A0A6B2R442-F1
#
_entry.id   AF-A0A6B2R442-F1
#
_cell.length_a   1.000
_cell.length_b   1.000
_cell.length_c   1.000
_cell.angle_alpha   90.00
_cell.angle_beta   90.00
_cell.angle_gamma   90.00
#
_symmetry.space_group_name_H-M   'P 1'
#
loop_
_entity.id
_entity.type
_entity.pdbx_description
1 polymer ?
#
loop_
_entity_poly.entity_id
_entity_poly.type
_entity_poly.pdbx_seq_one_letter_code
_entity_poly.pdbx_strand_id
1 'polypeptide(L)'
;MAKKVNGSWVLNDDPPETFHIQGRATLIAPDDKWMYVDEKKAINVLFKKYLKTLTPSHQLLLSRFNFQDLAFKVVGVGSVGTRCLALLVTDSLDNPLFIQIKQALPSVLSPYFPQKKHDKIQRGQKIVYGQRLMQSASDSFLGWAKGSLGYEYYFRQLRDMKVAAQIELFSELMFGRYAWLCCDILSHAHARAGGMAPQVTGYLGNNQDFAEAVVRYANNYADVVEKDYEAFRTACRNGTLKAQSDEDFRADLSI
;
A
#
# COMPACT_ATOMS: atom_id res chain seq x y z
N MET A 1 -11.67 -1.24 -14.82
CA MET A 1 -10.71 -2.16 -14.18
C MET A 1 -10.92 -3.64 -14.56
N ALA A 2 -12.13 -4.10 -14.89
CA ALA A 2 -12.39 -5.50 -15.27
C ALA A 2 -13.41 -5.62 -16.41
N LYS A 3 -13.46 -6.77 -17.08
CA LYS A 3 -14.41 -7.14 -18.13
C LYS A 3 -14.90 -8.58 -17.95
N LYS A 4 -16.08 -8.92 -18.46
CA LYS A 4 -16.55 -10.31 -18.50
C LYS A 4 -15.95 -11.04 -19.71
N VAL A 5 -15.35 -12.20 -19.49
CA VAL A 5 -14.83 -13.12 -20.52
C VAL A 5 -15.37 -14.51 -20.21
N ASN A 6 -16.08 -15.13 -21.15
CA ASN A 6 -16.67 -16.48 -20.99
C ASN A 6 -17.50 -16.65 -19.71
N GLY A 7 -18.21 -15.60 -19.28
CA GLY A 7 -19.06 -15.63 -18.08
C GLY A 7 -18.34 -15.35 -16.76
N SER A 8 -17.02 -15.19 -16.75
CA SER A 8 -16.24 -14.81 -15.55
C SER A 8 -15.72 -13.39 -15.66
N TRP A 9 -15.60 -12.69 -14.53
CA TRP A 9 -14.96 -11.38 -14.51
C TRP A 9 -13.44 -11.53 -14.51
N VAL A 10 -12.77 -10.75 -15.35
CA VAL A 10 -11.31 -10.74 -15.50
C VAL A 10 -10.82 -9.29 -15.44
N LEU A 11 -9.78 -9.03 -14.66
CA LEU A 11 -9.10 -7.75 -14.55
C LEU A 11 -8.44 -7.41 -15.88
N ASN A 12 -8.37 -6.11 -16.20
CA ASN A 12 -7.65 -5.68 -17.39
C ASN A 12 -6.16 -5.58 -17.07
N ASP A 13 -5.32 -6.22 -17.89
CA ASP A 13 -3.89 -5.94 -17.89
C ASP A 13 -3.65 -4.52 -18.44
N ASP A 14 -2.84 -3.76 -17.72
CA ASP A 14 -2.37 -2.43 -18.03
C ASP A 14 -0.98 -2.24 -17.39
N PRO A 15 0.06 -2.94 -17.87
CA PRO A 15 1.39 -2.87 -17.27
C PRO A 15 2.02 -1.47 -17.45
N PRO A 16 2.88 -1.02 -16.50
CA PRO A 16 3.33 -1.76 -15.33
C PRO A 16 2.33 -1.75 -14.17
N GLU A 17 1.22 -1.01 -14.29
CA GLU A 17 0.30 -0.81 -13.18
C GLU A 17 -0.44 -2.08 -12.79
N THR A 18 -1.01 -2.80 -13.75
CA THR A 18 -1.84 -3.97 -13.50
C THR A 18 -1.43 -5.10 -14.43
N PHE A 19 -1.09 -6.27 -13.90
CA PHE A 19 -0.74 -7.42 -14.74
C PHE A 19 -1.02 -8.75 -14.02
N HIS A 20 -1.50 -9.76 -14.73
CA HIS A 20 -1.67 -11.10 -14.18
C HIS A 20 -0.33 -11.77 -13.86
N ILE A 21 -0.29 -12.56 -12.78
CA ILE A 21 0.92 -13.18 -12.23
C ILE A 21 1.62 -14.08 -13.25
N GLN A 22 0.85 -14.96 -13.89
CA GLN A 22 1.30 -15.89 -14.93
C GLN A 22 0.79 -15.43 -16.31
N GLY A 23 0.48 -14.14 -16.45
CA GLY A 23 0.01 -13.54 -17.69
C GLY A 23 1.14 -13.31 -18.70
N ARG A 24 0.78 -13.05 -19.95
CA ARG A 24 1.72 -12.79 -21.05
C ARG A 24 2.64 -11.59 -20.77
N ALA A 25 2.09 -10.54 -20.16
CA ALA A 25 2.81 -9.32 -19.80
C ALA A 25 3.26 -9.31 -18.34
N THR A 26 3.51 -10.49 -17.75
CA THR A 26 3.96 -10.57 -16.35
C THR A 26 5.31 -9.89 -16.17
N LEU A 27 5.42 -9.09 -15.12
CA LEU A 27 6.68 -8.48 -14.67
C LEU A 27 7.30 -9.26 -13.51
N ILE A 28 6.78 -10.45 -13.20
CA ILE A 28 7.34 -11.33 -12.18
C ILE A 28 8.51 -12.12 -12.77
N ALA A 29 9.61 -12.18 -12.02
CA ALA A 29 10.79 -12.93 -12.42
C ALA A 29 10.45 -14.43 -12.60
N PRO A 30 11.04 -15.12 -13.60
CA PRO A 30 10.73 -16.53 -13.86
C PRO A 30 10.99 -17.48 -12.68
N ASP A 31 11.95 -17.15 -11.80
CA ASP A 31 12.35 -17.93 -10.62
C ASP A 31 11.52 -17.62 -9.36
N ASP A 32 10.56 -16.69 -9.47
CA ASP A 32 9.70 -16.31 -8.37
C ASP A 32 8.77 -17.45 -7.95
N LYS A 33 8.56 -17.62 -6.64
CA LYS A 33 7.66 -18.64 -6.09
C LYS A 33 6.22 -18.54 -6.61
N TRP A 34 5.79 -17.35 -7.02
CA TRP A 34 4.48 -17.13 -7.62
C TRP A 34 4.31 -17.83 -8.98
N MET A 35 5.40 -18.11 -9.70
CA MET A 35 5.36 -18.80 -10.99
C MET A 35 5.03 -20.30 -10.85
N TYR A 36 5.19 -20.87 -9.66
CA TYR A 36 5.07 -22.31 -9.41
C TYR A 36 3.89 -22.71 -8.51
N VAL A 37 2.98 -21.77 -8.22
CA VAL A 37 1.79 -22.05 -7.42
C VAL A 37 0.53 -22.07 -8.27
N ASP A 38 -0.41 -22.92 -7.88
CA ASP A 38 -1.82 -22.75 -8.26
C ASP A 38 -2.35 -21.51 -7.53
N GLU A 39 -2.44 -20.40 -8.27
CA GLU A 39 -2.84 -19.09 -7.78
C GLU A 39 -4.21 -19.13 -7.08
N LYS A 40 -5.20 -19.74 -7.74
CA LYS A 40 -6.56 -19.84 -7.23
C LYS A 40 -6.60 -20.63 -5.92
N LYS A 41 -5.86 -21.74 -5.82
CA LYS A 41 -5.76 -22.51 -4.59
C LYS A 41 -5.05 -21.73 -3.48
N ALA A 42 -3.93 -21.07 -3.80
CA ALA A 42 -3.16 -20.28 -2.85
C ALA A 42 -4.00 -19.13 -2.28
N ILE A 43 -4.74 -18.42 -3.15
CA ILE A 43 -5.54 -17.28 -2.74
C ILE A 43 -6.80 -17.70 -1.99
N ASN A 44 -7.44 -18.82 -2.35
CA ASN A 44 -8.58 -19.33 -1.59
C ASN A 44 -8.20 -19.69 -0.15
N VAL A 45 -7.03 -20.31 0.05
CA VAL A 45 -6.51 -20.60 1.39
C VAL A 45 -6.18 -19.31 2.15
N LEU A 46 -5.55 -18.34 1.49
CA LEU A 46 -5.22 -17.05 2.07
C LEU A 46 -6.48 -16.27 2.48
N PHE A 47 -7.47 -16.21 1.60
CA PHE A 47 -8.73 -15.49 1.80
C PHE A 47 -9.52 -16.07 2.98
N LYS A 48 -9.60 -17.40 3.09
CA LYS A 48 -10.22 -18.07 4.26
C LYS A 48 -9.53 -17.72 5.59
N LYS A 49 -8.21 -17.54 5.60
CA LYS A 49 -7.47 -17.09 6.80
C LYS A 49 -7.78 -15.62 7.11
N TYR A 50 -7.79 -14.79 6.08
CA TYR A 50 -8.11 -13.36 6.19
C TYR A 50 -9.53 -13.12 6.75
N LEU A 51 -10.54 -13.85 6.27
CA LEU A 51 -11.92 -13.71 6.74
C LEU A 51 -12.06 -13.90 8.25
N LYS A 52 -11.23 -14.75 8.87
CA LYS A 52 -11.21 -14.96 10.33
C LYS A 52 -10.67 -13.77 11.14
N THR A 53 -10.13 -12.75 10.48
CA THR A 53 -9.57 -11.54 11.12
C THR A 53 -10.54 -10.36 11.13
N LEU A 54 -11.67 -10.50 10.45
CA LEU A 54 -12.72 -9.48 10.36
C LEU A 54 -13.70 -9.59 11.53
N THR A 55 -14.53 -8.56 11.70
CA THR A 55 -15.69 -8.64 12.60
C THR A 55 -16.67 -9.70 12.08
N PRO A 56 -17.49 -10.33 12.95
CA PRO A 56 -18.42 -11.37 12.51
C PRO A 56 -19.38 -10.93 11.39
N SER A 57 -19.83 -9.67 11.43
CA SER A 57 -20.70 -9.10 10.40
C SER A 57 -20.00 -8.97 9.04
N HIS A 58 -18.79 -8.43 9.00
CA HIS A 58 -18.02 -8.30 7.75
C HIS A 58 -17.52 -9.66 7.23
N GLN A 59 -17.20 -10.59 8.14
CA GLN A 59 -16.88 -11.96 7.77
C GLN A 59 -18.05 -12.63 7.05
N LEU A 60 -19.28 -12.53 7.59
CA LEU A 60 -20.48 -13.10 6.99
C LEU A 60 -20.83 -12.43 5.65
N LEU A 61 -20.61 -11.12 5.54
CA LEU A 61 -20.79 -10.40 4.28
C LEU A 61 -19.83 -10.93 3.20
N LEU A 62 -18.52 -10.92 3.47
CA LEU A 62 -17.52 -11.33 2.49
C LEU A 62 -17.53 -12.84 2.20
N SER A 63 -18.05 -13.68 3.10
CA SER A 63 -18.19 -15.11 2.81
C SER A 63 -19.21 -15.43 1.71
N ARG A 64 -20.04 -14.45 1.31
CA ARG A 64 -21.00 -14.57 0.19
C ARG A 64 -20.38 -14.21 -1.16
N PHE A 65 -19.16 -13.68 -1.15
CA PHE A 65 -18.44 -13.32 -2.37
C PHE A 65 -17.57 -14.50 -2.85
N ASN A 66 -17.51 -14.66 -4.17
CA ASN A 66 -16.75 -15.71 -4.84
C ASN A 66 -15.56 -15.10 -5.58
N PHE A 67 -14.42 -15.80 -5.54
CA PHE A 67 -13.23 -15.44 -6.32
C PHE A 67 -13.54 -15.42 -7.81
N GLN A 68 -13.19 -14.31 -8.48
CA GLN A 68 -13.22 -14.19 -9.92
C GLN A 68 -11.80 -14.18 -10.49
N ASP A 69 -10.96 -13.26 -10.01
CA ASP A 69 -9.65 -13.03 -10.62
C ASP A 69 -8.64 -12.33 -9.68
N LEU A 70 -7.35 -12.38 -10.03
CA LEU A 70 -6.24 -11.79 -9.28
C LEU A 70 -5.17 -11.24 -10.22
N ALA A 71 -4.76 -10.01 -9.98
CA ALA A 71 -3.63 -9.40 -10.69
C ALA A 71 -2.69 -8.69 -9.71
N PHE A 72 -1.43 -8.49 -10.09
CA PHE A 72 -0.60 -7.47 -9.44
C PHE A 72 -1.19 -6.10 -9.71
N LYS A 73 -1.12 -5.23 -8.71
CA LYS A 73 -1.44 -3.81 -8.82
C LYS A 73 -0.31 -2.99 -8.22
N VAL A 74 0.55 -2.46 -9.07
CA VAL A 74 1.61 -1.52 -8.72
C VAL A 74 0.98 -0.15 -8.57
N VAL A 75 1.01 0.41 -7.36
CA VAL A 75 0.41 1.72 -7.05
C VAL A 75 1.48 2.64 -6.48
N GLY A 76 2.04 3.49 -7.35
CA GLY A 76 3.12 4.40 -6.98
C GLY A 76 4.45 3.69 -6.68
N VAL A 77 5.50 4.49 -6.51
CA VAL A 77 6.89 4.00 -6.41
C VAL A 77 7.15 3.09 -5.21
N GLY A 78 6.42 3.28 -4.10
CA GLY A 78 6.58 2.46 -2.88
C GLY A 78 6.04 1.03 -2.99
N SER A 79 5.27 0.72 -4.03
CA SER A 79 4.77 -0.64 -4.29
C SER A 79 5.68 -1.44 -5.23
N VAL A 80 6.62 -0.79 -5.92
CA VAL A 80 7.57 -1.46 -6.83
C VAL A 80 8.42 -2.45 -6.04
N GLY A 81 8.58 -3.66 -6.58
CA GLY A 81 9.31 -4.75 -5.92
C GLY A 81 8.57 -5.40 -4.74
N THR A 82 7.33 -4.99 -4.44
CA THR A 82 6.50 -5.58 -3.38
C THR A 82 5.32 -6.37 -3.96
N ARG A 83 4.74 -7.26 -3.16
CA ARG A 83 3.51 -7.97 -3.54
C ARG A 83 2.28 -7.14 -3.22
N CYS A 84 1.83 -6.36 -4.18
CA CYS A 84 0.56 -5.67 -4.13
C CYS A 84 -0.37 -6.30 -5.18
N LEU A 85 -1.50 -6.86 -4.73
CA LEU A 85 -2.44 -7.59 -5.57
C LEU A 85 -3.83 -6.93 -5.52
N ALA A 86 -4.53 -6.93 -6.66
CA ALA A 86 -5.95 -6.65 -6.77
C ALA A 86 -6.70 -7.97 -6.90
N LEU A 87 -7.54 -8.28 -5.91
CA LEU A 87 -8.41 -9.44 -5.88
C LEU A 87 -9.82 -8.99 -6.28
N LEU A 88 -10.36 -9.58 -7.34
CA LEU A 88 -11.74 -9.38 -7.78
C LEU A 88 -12.62 -10.52 -7.26
N VAL A 89 -13.67 -10.15 -6.53
CA VAL A 89 -14.70 -11.08 -6.07
C VAL A 89 -16.09 -10.58 -6.44
N THR A 90 -17.07 -11.46 -6.58
CA THR A 90 -18.47 -11.08 -6.84
C THR A 90 -19.45 -11.77 -5.92
N ASP A 91 -20.58 -11.12 -5.64
CA ASP A 91 -21.71 -11.76 -4.97
C ASP A 91 -22.51 -12.66 -5.94
N SER A 92 -23.62 -13.23 -5.46
CA SER A 92 -24.51 -14.09 -6.26
C SER A 92 -25.27 -13.36 -7.38
N LEU A 93 -25.24 -12.02 -7.39
CA LEU A 93 -25.87 -11.17 -8.39
C LEU A 93 -24.84 -10.57 -9.36
N ASP A 94 -23.62 -11.09 -9.38
CA ASP A 94 -22.49 -10.61 -10.18
C ASP A 94 -22.01 -9.19 -9.84
N ASN A 95 -22.34 -8.64 -8.67
CA ASN A 95 -21.84 -7.34 -8.25
C ASN A 95 -20.36 -7.44 -7.82
N PRO A 96 -19.44 -6.67 -8.42
CA PRO A 96 -18.02 -6.78 -8.14
C PRO A 96 -17.61 -6.03 -6.86
N LEU A 97 -16.68 -6.62 -6.12
CA LEU A 97 -15.94 -6.00 -5.04
C LEU A 97 -14.44 -6.25 -5.26
N PHE A 98 -13.66 -5.18 -5.14
CA PHE A 98 -12.21 -5.23 -5.30
C PHE A 98 -11.55 -5.14 -3.93
N ILE A 99 -10.72 -6.13 -3.60
CA ILE A 99 -9.93 -6.19 -2.37
C ILE A 99 -8.45 -6.03 -2.75
N GLN A 100 -7.77 -5.09 -2.10
CA GLN A 100 -6.33 -4.94 -2.24
C GLN A 100 -5.61 -5.79 -1.19
N ILE A 101 -4.66 -6.61 -1.64
CA ILE A 101 -3.78 -7.41 -0.80
C ILE A 101 -2.39 -6.77 -0.88
N LYS A 102 -1.85 -6.32 0.25
CA LYS A 102 -0.54 -5.66 0.31
C LYS A 102 0.42 -6.43 1.18
N GLN A 103 1.63 -6.66 0.67
CA GLN A 103 2.72 -7.26 1.42
C GLN A 103 3.06 -6.40 2.65
N ALA A 104 3.17 -7.04 3.80
CA ALA A 104 3.66 -6.43 5.02
C ALA A 104 5.18 -6.62 5.11
N LEU A 105 5.92 -5.57 4.77
CA LEU A 105 7.38 -5.52 4.90
C LEU A 105 7.82 -5.33 6.37
N PRO A 106 9.08 -5.66 6.71
CA PRO A 106 9.66 -5.27 7.99
C PRO A 106 9.56 -3.75 8.20
N SER A 107 9.43 -3.31 9.45
CA SER A 107 9.51 -1.87 9.74
C SER A 107 10.93 -1.38 9.49
N VAL A 108 11.07 -0.19 8.90
CA VAL A 108 12.37 0.50 8.75
C VAL A 108 13.06 0.73 10.09
N LEU A 109 12.28 0.79 11.18
CA LEU A 109 12.78 0.93 12.53
C LEU A 109 13.26 -0.39 13.15
N SER A 110 12.87 -1.54 12.60
CA SER A 110 13.20 -2.86 13.18
C SER A 110 14.69 -3.11 13.41
N PRO A 111 15.64 -2.63 12.59
CA PRO A 111 17.07 -2.78 12.87
C PRO A 111 17.57 -1.98 14.10
N TYR A 112 16.85 -0.92 14.50
CA TYR A 112 17.28 0.00 15.56
C TYR A 112 16.71 -0.34 16.94
N PHE A 113 15.76 -1.27 17.01
CA PHE A 113 15.17 -1.71 18.27
C PHE A 113 15.37 -3.21 18.45
N PRO A 114 15.78 -3.66 19.64
CA PRO A 114 15.89 -5.08 19.91
C PRO A 114 14.53 -5.74 19.70
N GLN A 115 14.45 -6.66 18.74
CA GLN A 115 13.24 -7.45 18.57
C GLN A 115 13.01 -8.25 19.85
N LYS A 116 11.84 -8.08 20.47
CA LYS A 116 11.43 -8.98 21.55
C LYS A 116 11.43 -10.38 20.97
N LYS A 117 12.25 -11.29 21.53
CA LYS A 117 12.49 -12.68 21.06
C LYS A 117 11.22 -13.53 20.85
N HIS A 118 10.03 -13.02 21.22
CA HIS A 118 8.74 -13.71 21.15
C HIS A 118 7.64 -12.90 20.49
N ASP A 119 7.95 -11.91 19.65
CA ASP A 119 6.93 -11.18 18.91
C ASP A 119 6.36 -12.07 17.77
N LYS A 120 5.43 -12.95 18.14
CA LYS A 120 4.72 -13.87 17.23
C LYS A 120 3.65 -13.17 16.38
N ILE A 121 3.52 -11.85 16.53
CA ILE A 121 2.51 -11.06 15.84
C ILE A 121 2.95 -10.86 14.39
N GLN A 122 2.09 -11.26 13.45
CA GLN A 122 2.33 -11.05 12.01
C GLN A 122 2.43 -9.54 11.71
N ARG A 123 3.32 -9.16 10.81
CA ARG A 123 3.52 -7.77 10.38
C ARG A 123 2.23 -7.16 9.83
N GLY A 124 1.46 -7.94 9.05
CA GLY A 124 0.15 -7.52 8.58
C GLY A 124 -0.81 -7.19 9.72
N GLN A 125 -0.79 -7.99 10.79
CA GLN A 125 -1.59 -7.74 12.00
C GLN A 125 -1.17 -6.45 12.70
N LYS A 126 0.13 -6.17 12.82
CA LYS A 126 0.63 -4.92 13.41
C LYS A 126 0.17 -3.69 12.62
N ILE A 127 0.21 -3.76 11.28
CA ILE A 127 -0.27 -2.69 10.40
C ILE A 127 -1.76 -2.44 10.62
N VAL A 128 -2.57 -3.50 10.65
CA VAL A 128 -4.02 -3.40 10.85
C VAL A 128 -4.36 -2.81 12.22
N TYR A 129 -3.70 -3.26 13.29
CA TYR A 129 -3.91 -2.69 14.62
C TYR A 129 -3.47 -1.23 14.69
N GLY A 130 -2.31 -0.88 14.13
CA GLY A 130 -1.85 0.50 14.06
C GLY A 130 -2.86 1.42 13.36
N GLN A 131 -3.40 0.99 12.22
CA GLN A 131 -4.42 1.75 11.51
C GLN A 131 -5.71 1.91 12.33
N ARG A 132 -6.21 0.84 12.96
CA ARG A 132 -7.42 0.89 13.81
C ARG A 132 -7.24 1.76 15.06
N LEU A 133 -6.02 1.85 15.59
CA LEU A 133 -5.70 2.71 16.74
C LEU A 133 -5.61 4.20 16.32
N MET A 134 -4.93 4.46 15.20
CA MET A 134 -4.68 5.83 14.72
C MET A 134 -5.93 6.46 14.09
N GLN A 135 -6.70 5.70 13.32
CA GLN A 135 -7.80 6.23 12.52
C GLN A 135 -9.12 6.15 13.29
N SER A 136 -9.90 7.23 13.27
CA SER A 136 -11.27 7.24 13.79
C SER A 136 -12.21 6.34 12.97
N ALA A 137 -11.99 6.27 11.66
CA ALA A 137 -12.68 5.39 10.75
C ALA A 137 -11.65 4.67 9.88
N SER A 138 -11.51 3.36 10.08
CA SER A 138 -10.70 2.49 9.21
C SER A 138 -11.59 1.78 8.18
N ASP A 139 -10.94 1.24 7.15
CA ASP A 139 -11.61 0.39 6.16
C ASP A 139 -12.30 -0.81 6.81
N SER A 140 -13.58 -1.05 6.46
CA SER A 140 -14.38 -2.15 7.02
C SER A 140 -13.80 -3.54 6.74
N PHE A 141 -13.05 -3.67 5.65
CA PHE A 141 -12.41 -4.92 5.21
C PHE A 141 -10.94 -4.99 5.58
N LEU A 142 -10.48 -4.10 6.48
CA LEU A 142 -9.12 -4.12 6.98
C LEU A 142 -8.85 -5.40 7.78
N GLY A 143 -7.96 -6.27 7.29
CA GLY A 143 -7.58 -7.54 7.92
C GLY A 143 -6.20 -8.01 7.47
N TRP A 144 -5.78 -9.20 7.91
CA TRP A 144 -4.43 -9.70 7.63
C TRP A 144 -4.42 -11.22 7.44
N ALA A 145 -3.39 -11.73 6.78
CA ALA A 145 -3.13 -13.17 6.71
C ALA A 145 -1.70 -13.46 6.25
N LYS A 146 -1.23 -14.69 6.52
CA LYS A 146 0.02 -15.23 6.00
C LYS A 146 -0.24 -16.25 4.89
N GLY A 147 0.37 -16.01 3.73
CA GLY A 147 0.28 -16.87 2.56
C GLY A 147 1.12 -18.14 2.67
N SER A 148 0.82 -19.12 1.83
CA SER A 148 1.57 -20.38 1.72
C SER A 148 3.04 -20.16 1.33
N LEU A 149 3.33 -19.10 0.57
CA LEU A 149 4.69 -18.74 0.15
C LEU A 149 5.53 -18.09 1.26
N GLY A 150 4.99 -17.94 2.47
CA GLY A 150 5.68 -17.37 3.63
C GLY A 150 5.54 -15.85 3.78
N TYR A 151 4.99 -15.17 2.76
CA TYR A 151 4.71 -13.74 2.82
C TYR A 151 3.54 -13.42 3.76
N GLU A 152 3.65 -12.30 4.45
CA GLU A 152 2.62 -11.75 5.33
C GLU A 152 1.95 -10.57 4.63
N TYR A 153 0.63 -10.47 4.78
CA TYR A 153 -0.19 -9.51 4.05
C TYR A 153 -1.15 -8.79 4.99
N TYR A 154 -1.53 -7.58 4.58
CA TYR A 154 -2.75 -6.91 5.03
C TYR A 154 -3.69 -6.67 3.85
N PHE A 155 -4.97 -6.62 4.14
CA PHE A 155 -6.08 -6.55 3.19
C PHE A 155 -6.87 -5.27 3.46
N ARG A 156 -7.43 -4.66 2.43
CA ARG A 156 -8.37 -3.54 2.52
C ARG A 156 -9.21 -3.48 1.25
N GLN A 157 -10.31 -2.74 1.25
CA GLN A 157 -11.01 -2.44 -0.01
C GLN A 157 -10.06 -1.68 -0.96
N LEU A 158 -10.00 -2.12 -2.22
CA LEU A 158 -9.31 -1.37 -3.27
C LEU A 158 -10.22 -0.20 -3.66
N ARG A 159 -9.74 1.02 -3.45
CA ARG A 159 -10.41 2.24 -3.91
C ARG A 159 -9.66 2.78 -5.11
N ASP A 160 -10.37 2.96 -6.21
CA ASP A 160 -9.81 3.45 -7.48
C ASP A 160 -9.72 4.99 -7.53
N MET A 161 -10.26 5.68 -6.52
CA MET A 161 -10.13 7.12 -6.40
C MET A 161 -8.95 7.50 -5.51
N LYS A 162 -8.00 8.22 -6.10
CA LYS A 162 -7.03 9.03 -5.36
C LYS A 162 -7.44 10.48 -5.52
N VAL A 163 -7.77 11.13 -4.42
CA VAL A 163 -7.86 12.59 -4.37
C VAL A 163 -6.62 13.06 -3.61
N ALA A 164 -5.80 13.88 -4.27
CA ALA A 164 -4.65 14.52 -3.66
C ALA A 164 -4.88 16.04 -3.66
N ALA A 165 -4.42 16.71 -2.61
CA ALA A 165 -4.37 18.15 -2.60
C ALA A 165 -3.32 18.63 -3.61
N GLN A 166 -3.69 19.55 -4.49
CA GLN A 166 -2.77 20.26 -5.39
C GLN A 166 -2.17 21.44 -4.63
N ILE A 167 -1.23 21.15 -3.73
CA ILE A 167 -0.65 22.12 -2.80
C ILE A 167 0.04 23.29 -3.52
N GLU A 168 0.49 23.07 -4.75
CA GLU A 168 1.14 24.05 -5.62
C GLU A 168 0.17 25.16 -6.06
N LEU A 169 -1.14 24.88 -6.03
CA LEU A 169 -2.19 25.83 -6.39
C LEU A 169 -2.76 26.56 -5.17
N PHE A 170 -2.29 26.24 -3.96
CA PHE A 170 -2.81 26.86 -2.75
C PHE A 170 -2.25 28.27 -2.57
N SER A 171 -3.11 29.20 -2.17
CA SER A 171 -2.65 30.45 -1.58
C SER A 171 -1.96 30.16 -0.24
N GLU A 172 -1.14 31.09 0.24
CA GLU A 172 -0.46 30.98 1.54
C GLU A 172 -1.44 30.64 2.68
N LEU A 173 -2.60 31.29 2.70
CA LEU A 173 -3.64 31.03 3.70
C LEU A 173 -4.18 29.59 3.59
N MET A 174 -4.46 29.10 2.38
CA MET A 174 -4.96 27.74 2.17
C MET A 174 -3.91 26.69 2.53
N PHE A 175 -2.65 26.96 2.17
CA PHE A 175 -1.52 26.11 2.52
C PHE A 175 -1.35 26.03 4.05
N GLY A 176 -1.37 27.16 4.75
CA GLY A 176 -1.29 27.20 6.21
C GLY A 176 -2.43 26.44 6.89
N ARG A 177 -3.67 26.57 6.40
CA ARG A 177 -4.83 25.82 6.91
C ARG A 177 -4.71 24.32 6.65
N TYR A 178 -4.24 23.93 5.47
CA TYR A 178 -4.04 22.53 5.12
C TYR A 178 -2.94 21.90 5.98
N ALA A 179 -1.81 22.61 6.16
CA ALA A 179 -0.73 22.18 7.04
C ALA A 179 -1.21 22.01 8.48
N TRP A 180 -1.97 22.98 9.00
CA TRP A 180 -2.58 22.88 10.33
C TRP A 180 -3.48 21.64 10.47
N LEU A 181 -4.36 21.38 9.49
CA LEU A 181 -5.23 20.21 9.48
C LEU A 181 -4.41 18.89 9.47
N CYS A 182 -3.36 18.81 8.65
CA CYS A 182 -2.48 17.65 8.63
C CYS A 182 -1.78 17.44 9.98
N CYS A 183 -1.27 18.51 10.59
CA CYS A 183 -0.66 18.47 11.92
C CYS A 183 -1.65 18.02 12.99
N ASP A 184 -2.87 18.54 12.96
CA ASP A 184 -3.93 18.18 13.92
C ASP A 184 -4.29 16.69 13.82
N ILE A 185 -4.57 16.19 12.61
CA ILE A 185 -4.87 14.78 12.36
C ILE A 185 -3.70 13.88 12.80
N LEU A 186 -2.47 14.27 12.47
CA LEU A 186 -1.26 13.53 12.85
C LEU A 186 -1.11 13.47 14.38
N SER A 187 -1.26 14.61 15.05
CA SER A 187 -1.15 14.72 16.51
C SER A 187 -2.21 13.86 17.20
N HIS A 188 -3.46 13.90 16.72
CA HIS A 188 -4.55 13.06 17.20
C HIS A 188 -4.24 11.56 17.00
N ALA A 189 -3.75 11.17 15.82
CA ALA A 189 -3.39 9.77 15.54
C ALA A 189 -2.29 9.27 16.48
N HIS A 190 -1.23 10.06 16.70
CA HIS A 190 -0.14 9.70 17.61
C HIS A 190 -0.59 9.65 19.07
N ALA A 191 -1.40 10.62 19.51
CA ALA A 191 -1.95 10.63 20.87
C ALA A 191 -2.80 9.37 21.14
N ARG A 192 -3.66 8.99 20.19
CA ARG A 192 -4.53 7.81 20.31
C ARG A 192 -3.77 6.49 20.27
N ALA A 193 -2.84 6.33 19.33
CA ALA A 193 -2.15 5.07 19.13
C ALA A 193 -1.00 4.85 20.11
N GLY A 194 -0.31 5.92 20.50
CA GLY A 194 0.82 5.86 21.41
C GLY A 194 0.42 5.78 22.88
N GLY A 195 -0.70 6.42 23.27
CA GLY A 195 -1.08 6.56 24.69
C GLY A 195 -0.09 7.38 25.53
N MET A 196 0.88 8.03 24.87
CA MET A 196 1.98 8.78 25.48
C MET A 196 1.90 10.28 25.17
N ALA A 197 0.69 10.81 24.94
CA ALA A 197 0.50 12.22 24.61
C ALA A 197 1.13 13.15 25.66
N PRO A 198 0.97 12.95 26.99
CA PRO A 198 1.60 13.81 27.99
C PRO A 198 3.14 13.81 27.92
N GLN A 199 3.75 12.66 27.64
CA GLN A 199 5.21 12.53 27.52
C GLN A 199 5.72 13.22 26.26
N VAL A 200 5.02 13.06 25.13
CA VAL A 200 5.37 13.74 23.88
C VAL A 200 5.24 15.25 24.05
N THR A 201 4.11 15.74 24.60
CA THR A 201 3.92 17.17 24.88
C THR A 201 4.98 17.71 25.83
N GLY A 202 5.29 17.00 26.92
CA GLY A 202 6.32 17.42 27.88
C GLY A 202 7.73 17.45 27.27
N TYR A 203 8.05 16.51 26.38
CA TYR A 203 9.33 16.47 25.67
C TYR A 203 9.46 17.61 24.63
N LEU A 204 8.40 17.89 23.89
CA LEU A 204 8.37 18.99 22.91
C LEU A 204 8.41 20.37 23.58
N GLY A 205 7.82 20.49 24.78
CA GLY A 205 7.76 21.75 25.50
C GLY A 205 6.93 22.82 24.76
N ASN A 206 7.21 24.09 25.07
CA ASN A 206 6.49 25.25 24.52
C ASN A 206 7.39 26.16 23.66
N ASN A 207 8.61 25.74 23.34
CA ASN A 207 9.55 26.51 22.52
C ASN A 207 9.44 26.12 21.03
N GLN A 208 10.25 26.76 20.18
CA GLN A 208 10.24 26.53 18.73
C GLN A 208 11.29 25.52 18.26
N ASP A 209 12.09 24.94 19.16
CA ASP A 209 13.26 24.13 18.80
C ASP A 209 12.88 22.93 17.91
N PHE A 210 11.76 22.27 18.21
CA PHE A 210 11.27 21.16 17.39
C PHE A 210 10.82 21.62 16.01
N ALA A 211 10.08 22.72 15.93
CA ALA A 211 9.62 23.28 14.66
C ALA A 211 10.82 23.68 13.79
N GLU A 212 11.80 24.38 14.38
CA GLU A 212 13.05 24.75 13.71
C GLU A 212 13.86 23.53 13.25
N ALA A 213 13.90 22.46 14.05
CA ALA A 213 14.56 21.21 13.67
C ALA A 213 13.87 20.52 12.48
N VAL A 214 12.54 20.49 12.46
CA VAL A 214 11.76 19.93 11.34
C VAL A 214 11.93 20.76 10.08
N VAL A 215 11.90 22.09 10.18
CA VAL A 215 12.13 22.99 9.02
C VAL A 215 13.54 22.80 8.46
N ARG A 216 14.56 22.76 9.33
CA ARG A 216 15.94 22.52 8.91
C ARG A 216 16.09 21.15 8.24
N TYR A 217 15.47 20.11 8.80
CA TYR A 217 15.46 18.78 8.18
C TYR A 217 14.79 18.81 6.80
N ALA A 218 13.63 19.46 6.68
CA ALA A 218 12.89 19.53 5.42
C ALA A 218 13.69 20.24 4.32
N ASN A 219 14.32 21.38 4.62
CA ASN A 219 15.17 22.10 3.67
C ASN A 219 16.38 21.27 3.25
N ASN A 220 17.11 20.68 4.21
CA ASN A 220 18.26 19.83 3.90
C ASN A 220 17.86 18.59 3.07
N TYR A 221 16.67 18.04 3.32
CA TYR A 221 16.17 16.89 2.57
C TYR A 221 15.72 17.29 1.16
N ALA A 222 15.21 18.52 0.96
CA ALA A 222 14.92 19.05 -0.37
C ALA A 222 16.20 19.10 -1.23
N ASP A 223 17.32 19.57 -0.68
CA ASP A 223 18.62 19.58 -1.38
C ASP A 223 19.06 18.17 -1.81
N VAL A 224 18.79 17.16 -0.97
CA VAL A 224 19.07 15.74 -1.31
C VAL A 224 18.19 15.29 -2.48
N VAL A 225 16.89 15.56 -2.43
CA VAL A 225 15.96 15.19 -3.50
C VAL A 225 16.31 15.85 -4.83
N GLU A 226 16.70 17.13 -4.81
CA GLU A 226 17.12 17.86 -6.01
C GLU A 226 18.41 17.27 -6.61
N LYS A 227 19.39 16.96 -5.76
CA LYS A 227 20.65 16.32 -6.18
C LYS A 227 20.42 14.93 -6.76
N ASP A 228 19.57 14.13 -6.13
CA ASP A 228 19.22 12.78 -6.61
C ASP A 228 18.48 12.86 -7.95
N TYR A 229 17.61 13.85 -8.13
CA TYR A 229 16.93 14.08 -9.39
C TYR A 229 17.90 14.48 -10.52
N GLU A 230 18.88 15.35 -10.27
CA GLU A 230 19.87 15.68 -11.30
C GLU A 230 20.81 14.50 -11.61
N ALA A 231 21.15 13.67 -10.61
CA ALA A 231 21.89 12.43 -10.84
C ALA A 231 21.08 11.46 -11.73
N PHE A 232 19.79 11.30 -11.46
CA PHE A 232 18.88 10.52 -12.30
C PHE A 232 18.82 11.07 -13.74
N ARG A 233 18.63 12.39 -13.91
CA ARG A 233 18.62 13.02 -15.24
C ARG A 233 19.92 12.82 -16.00
N THR A 234 21.06 12.92 -15.32
CA THR A 234 22.38 12.69 -15.91
C THR A 234 22.53 11.25 -16.38
N ALA A 235 22.11 10.29 -15.55
CA ALA A 235 22.10 8.87 -15.90
C ALA A 235 21.18 8.57 -17.10
N CYS A 236 20.07 9.29 -17.25
CA CYS A 236 19.23 9.18 -18.45
C CYS A 236 19.91 9.78 -19.69
N ARG A 237 20.50 10.98 -19.57
CA ARG A 237 21.17 11.65 -20.70
C ARG A 237 22.37 10.89 -21.23
N ASN A 238 23.13 10.23 -20.37
CA ASN A 238 24.32 9.47 -20.76
C ASN A 238 24.02 8.00 -21.10
N GLY A 239 22.75 7.58 -21.08
CA GLY A 239 22.32 6.22 -21.43
C GLY A 239 22.54 5.15 -20.36
N THR A 240 22.97 5.51 -19.15
CA THR A 240 23.07 4.56 -18.03
C THR A 240 21.71 4.03 -17.60
N LEU A 241 20.68 4.89 -17.62
CA LEU A 241 19.29 4.54 -17.33
C LEU A 241 18.41 4.84 -18.54
N LYS A 242 17.57 3.87 -18.95
CA LYS A 242 16.53 4.08 -19.95
C LYS A 242 15.32 4.73 -19.27
N ALA A 243 15.04 5.99 -19.60
CA ALA A 243 13.77 6.62 -19.24
C ALA A 243 12.71 6.26 -20.29
N GLN A 244 11.54 5.82 -19.84
CA GLN A 244 10.42 5.47 -20.69
C GLN A 244 9.15 6.07 -20.11
N SER A 245 8.24 6.53 -20.97
CA SER A 245 6.88 6.79 -20.56
C SER A 245 6.14 5.47 -20.34
N ASP A 246 4.99 5.52 -19.65
CA ASP A 246 4.12 4.35 -19.53
C ASP A 246 3.63 3.86 -20.91
N GLU A 247 3.51 4.76 -21.90
CA GLU A 247 3.17 4.39 -23.28
C GLU A 247 4.31 3.62 -23.95
N ASP A 248 5.55 4.09 -23.83
CA ASP A 248 6.73 3.39 -24.36
C ASP A 248 6.89 2.01 -23.70
N PHE A 249 6.66 1.92 -22.39
CA PHE A 249 6.75 0.67 -21.66
C PHE A 249 5.68 -0.34 -22.08
N ARG A 250 4.44 0.13 -22.29
CA ARG A 250 3.36 -0.72 -22.83
C ARG A 250 3.68 -1.20 -24.24
N ALA A 251 4.22 -0.32 -25.10
CA ALA A 251 4.61 -0.67 -26.46
C ALA A 251 5.63 -1.83 -26.48
N ASP A 252 6.59 -1.83 -25.55
CA ASP A 252 7.57 -2.91 -25.39
C ASP A 252 6.95 -4.25 -24.94
N LEU A 253 5.77 -4.23 -24.30
CA LEU A 253 5.07 -5.43 -23.79
C LEU A 253 3.92 -5.90 -24.68
N SER A 254 3.35 -5.03 -25.50
CA SER A 254 2.34 -5.37 -26.49
C SER A 254 2.97 -6.15 -27.64
N ILE A 255 2.75 -7.46 -27.65
CA ILE A 255 2.93 -8.31 -28.83
C ILE A 255 1.57 -8.53 -29.51
#